data_AF-A0A0B1T088-F1
#
_entry.id   AF-A0A0B1T088-F1
#
_cell.length_a   1.000
_cell.length_b   1.000
_cell.length_c   1.000
_cell.angle_alpha   90.00
_cell.angle_beta   90.00
_cell.angle_gamma   90.00
#
_symmetry.space_group_name_H-M   'P 1'
#
loop_
_entity.id
_entity.type
_entity.pdbx_description
1 polymer ?
#
loop_
_entity_poly.entity_id
_entity_poly.type
_entity_poly.pdbx_seq_one_letter_code
_entity_poly.pdbx_strand_id
1 'polypeptide(L)'
;MNVVEANTCRRDPLEQGDFFDHILSKRSGKLEKRRSTANAMHDTIAYMVNGRFQLVHLVIAVIHATYVKVGKAYIEHILERTGGLTTEQMEEIYDVLWAWLSAVPLPDPSDLRQISDWGKDFLRKTVIDRLTGSIYDMAVVNFPKSYPTLSTLRNCMISVQEYGREKLVNTLIDDVESKLLHIAVDTPTILNGYSLCVESLRELDPSCVIMHRVCKVIKEYLKKRPDTVRQIINYITSEKRDDLAAHLCIPVSACVISSHFWPKIVSETVSEFPAPLEEALVEYEKSFMDHKESRKLQWMRAVGCVEVTLKLGDVEVDKVVPNPIAAVLYLYLEKGMLIFSIFKRFYCCPIEGRITYFYFSVVFIEIFF
;
A
#
# COMPACT_ATOMS: atom_id res chain seq x y z
N MET A 1 -46.08 -7.03 -48.84
CA MET A 1 -45.16 -6.54 -47.80
C MET A 1 -43.89 -7.38 -47.88
N ASN A 2 -42.82 -6.83 -48.43
CA ASN A 2 -41.52 -7.49 -48.49
C ASN A 2 -40.85 -7.36 -47.13
N VAL A 3 -40.67 -8.48 -46.43
CA VAL A 3 -39.80 -8.54 -45.26
C VAL A 3 -38.39 -8.81 -45.80
N VAL A 4 -37.55 -7.77 -45.76
CA VAL A 4 -36.13 -7.87 -46.06
C VAL A 4 -35.48 -8.50 -44.84
N GLU A 5 -35.08 -9.77 -44.93
CA GLU A 5 -34.21 -10.37 -43.93
C GLU A 5 -32.87 -9.64 -43.96
N ALA A 6 -32.48 -9.08 -42.81
CA ALA A 6 -31.18 -8.48 -42.65
C ALA A 6 -30.12 -9.57 -42.86
N ASN A 7 -29.36 -9.44 -43.95
CA ASN A 7 -28.09 -10.12 -44.14
C ASN A 7 -27.17 -9.78 -42.97
N THR A 8 -27.28 -10.55 -41.89
CA THR A 8 -26.19 -10.68 -40.93
C THR A 8 -25.16 -11.53 -41.64
N CYS A 9 -24.19 -10.89 -42.29
CA CYS A 9 -22.96 -11.54 -42.67
C CYS A 9 -22.36 -12.16 -41.40
N ARG A 10 -22.67 -13.43 -41.13
CA ARG A 10 -21.88 -14.27 -40.23
C ARG A 10 -20.51 -14.38 -40.88
N ARG A 11 -19.62 -13.45 -40.51
CA ARG A 11 -18.20 -13.53 -40.85
C ARG A 11 -17.59 -14.73 -40.15
N ASP A 12 -16.65 -15.37 -40.82
CA ASP A 12 -16.11 -16.69 -40.45
C ASP A 12 -15.43 -16.61 -39.07
N PRO A 13 -15.72 -17.51 -38.13
CA PRO A 13 -15.09 -17.55 -36.80
C PRO A 13 -13.55 -17.65 -36.82
N LEU A 14 -12.97 -18.00 -37.97
CA LEU A 14 -11.52 -18.01 -38.23
C LEU A 14 -10.92 -16.59 -38.36
N GLU A 15 -11.70 -15.59 -38.76
CA GLU A 15 -11.23 -14.21 -38.96
C GLU A 15 -10.97 -13.46 -37.65
N GLN A 16 -11.47 -13.96 -36.51
CA GLN A 16 -11.44 -13.24 -35.23
C GLN A 16 -10.30 -13.63 -34.30
N GLY A 17 -9.50 -14.66 -34.60
CA GLY A 17 -8.47 -15.18 -33.66
C GLY A 17 -9.05 -15.85 -32.39
N ASP A 18 -10.32 -15.56 -32.05
CA ASP A 18 -11.07 -16.12 -30.90
C ASP A 18 -11.25 -17.65 -30.94
N PHE A 19 -11.08 -18.26 -32.11
CA PHE A 19 -11.20 -19.71 -32.33
C PHE A 19 -10.18 -20.52 -31.52
N PHE A 20 -8.93 -20.04 -31.39
CA PHE A 20 -7.88 -20.75 -30.66
C PHE A 20 -7.77 -20.32 -29.19
N ASP A 21 -8.19 -19.10 -28.86
CA ASP A 21 -8.22 -18.58 -27.48
C ASP A 21 -9.06 -19.47 -26.56
N HIS A 22 -10.17 -20.03 -27.06
CA HIS A 22 -11.04 -20.93 -26.30
C HIS A 22 -10.41 -22.31 -26.03
N ILE A 23 -9.58 -22.81 -26.95
CA ILE A 23 -8.93 -24.13 -26.87
C ILE A 23 -7.69 -24.09 -25.96
N LEU A 24 -6.96 -22.98 -25.96
CA LEU A 24 -5.68 -22.80 -25.25
C LEU A 24 -5.86 -22.21 -23.84
N SER A 25 -7.04 -21.67 -23.54
CA SER A 25 -7.45 -21.24 -22.20
C SER A 25 -7.57 -22.43 -21.23
N LYS A 26 -6.44 -22.84 -20.64
CA LYS A 26 -6.43 -23.57 -19.37
C LYS A 26 -5.90 -22.67 -18.26
N ARG A 27 -6.85 -22.23 -17.41
CA ARG A 27 -6.78 -21.87 -15.98
C ARG A 27 -7.46 -20.52 -15.67
N SER A 28 -8.74 -20.55 -15.31
CA SER A 28 -9.25 -19.96 -14.05
C SER A 28 -10.78 -20.12 -13.93
N GLY A 29 -11.21 -20.72 -12.81
CA GLY A 29 -12.51 -20.49 -12.14
C GLY A 29 -13.82 -20.79 -12.90
N LYS A 30 -14.62 -21.70 -12.33
CA LYS A 30 -16.03 -22.08 -12.64
C LYS A 30 -16.23 -23.14 -13.73
N LEU A 31 -17.12 -24.10 -13.41
CA LEU A 31 -17.58 -25.20 -14.29
C LEU A 31 -18.11 -24.69 -15.64
N GLU A 32 -18.71 -23.49 -15.66
CA GLU A 32 -19.23 -22.84 -16.87
C GLU A 32 -18.16 -22.54 -17.92
N LYS A 33 -16.96 -22.08 -17.52
CA LYS A 33 -15.86 -21.85 -18.47
C LYS A 33 -15.37 -23.16 -19.08
N ARG A 34 -15.34 -24.25 -18.28
CA ARG A 34 -14.99 -25.59 -18.79
C ARG A 34 -16.03 -26.13 -19.77
N ARG A 35 -17.32 -25.88 -19.51
CA ARG A 35 -18.42 -26.21 -20.43
C ARG A 35 -18.35 -25.38 -21.71
N SER A 36 -18.00 -24.09 -21.61
CA SER A 36 -17.77 -23.23 -22.77
C SER A 36 -16.61 -23.72 -23.64
N THR A 37 -15.46 -24.06 -23.05
CA THR A 37 -14.33 -24.65 -23.78
C THR A 37 -14.68 -26.00 -24.41
N ALA A 38 -15.41 -26.86 -23.71
CA ALA A 38 -15.84 -28.15 -24.26
C ALA A 38 -16.84 -27.99 -25.42
N ASN A 39 -17.75 -27.02 -25.33
CA ASN A 39 -18.68 -26.70 -26.42
C ASN A 39 -17.94 -26.09 -27.61
N ALA A 40 -16.99 -25.17 -27.38
CA ALA A 40 -16.14 -24.63 -28.44
C ALA A 40 -15.32 -25.74 -29.12
N MET A 41 -14.74 -26.66 -28.36
CA MET A 41 -14.05 -27.84 -28.90
C MET A 41 -14.99 -28.73 -29.73
N HIS A 42 -16.21 -28.98 -29.26
CA HIS A 42 -17.21 -29.74 -29.99
C HIS A 42 -17.59 -29.05 -31.31
N ASP A 43 -17.83 -27.74 -31.28
CA ASP A 43 -18.21 -26.95 -32.46
C ASP A 43 -17.05 -26.88 -33.47
N THR A 44 -15.81 -26.78 -32.99
CA THR A 44 -14.59 -26.91 -33.80
C THR A 44 -14.51 -28.27 -34.49
N ILE A 45 -14.70 -29.37 -33.74
CA ILE A 45 -14.65 -30.72 -34.29
C ILE A 45 -15.80 -30.93 -35.29
N ALA A 46 -17.00 -30.44 -35.00
CA ALA A 46 -18.14 -30.50 -35.91
C ALA A 46 -17.87 -29.71 -37.21
N TYR A 47 -17.23 -28.55 -37.11
CA TYR A 47 -16.82 -27.76 -38.28
C TYR A 47 -15.74 -28.49 -39.11
N MET A 48 -14.77 -29.13 -38.45
CA MET A 48 -13.73 -29.96 -39.10
C MET A 48 -14.35 -31.17 -39.84
N VAL A 49 -15.29 -31.86 -39.20
CA VAL A 49 -15.98 -33.04 -39.77
C VAL A 49 -16.86 -32.67 -40.96
N ASN A 50 -17.42 -31.45 -40.99
CA ASN A 50 -18.23 -30.95 -42.11
C ASN A 50 -17.43 -30.57 -43.37
N GLY A 51 -16.13 -30.91 -43.45
CA GLY A 51 -15.34 -30.82 -44.67
C GLY A 51 -14.87 -29.42 -45.08
N ARG A 52 -15.07 -28.40 -44.24
CA ARG A 52 -14.64 -27.01 -44.49
C ARG A 52 -13.23 -26.70 -43.99
N PHE A 53 -12.58 -27.67 -43.36
CA PHE A 53 -11.30 -27.48 -42.69
C PHE A 53 -10.14 -27.98 -43.55
N GLN A 54 -9.27 -27.06 -43.97
CA GLN A 54 -8.07 -27.37 -44.75
C GLN A 54 -6.89 -27.69 -43.83
N LEU A 55 -5.94 -28.49 -44.32
CA LEU A 55 -4.71 -28.84 -43.57
C LEU A 55 -3.94 -27.60 -43.11
N VAL A 56 -3.94 -26.52 -43.89
CA VAL A 56 -3.29 -25.25 -43.55
C VAL A 56 -3.85 -24.65 -42.25
N HIS A 57 -5.17 -24.72 -42.04
CA HIS A 57 -5.80 -24.23 -40.81
C HIS A 57 -5.36 -25.03 -39.57
N LEU A 58 -5.10 -26.35 -39.73
CA LEU A 58 -4.55 -27.18 -38.64
C LEU A 58 -3.10 -26.81 -38.31
N VAL A 59 -2.31 -26.53 -39.35
CA VAL A 59 -0.92 -26.15 -39.16
C VAL A 59 -0.84 -24.81 -38.42
N ILE A 60 -1.62 -23.80 -38.86
CA ILE A 60 -1.74 -22.50 -38.18
C ILE A 60 -2.19 -22.67 -36.72
N ALA A 61 -3.19 -23.51 -36.47
CA ALA A 61 -3.66 -23.85 -35.12
C ALA A 61 -2.54 -24.34 -34.20
N VAL A 62 -1.78 -25.32 -34.68
CA VAL A 62 -0.71 -25.96 -33.91
C VAL A 62 0.44 -24.99 -33.67
N ILE A 63 0.76 -24.15 -34.66
CA ILE A 63 1.78 -23.10 -34.52
C ILE A 63 1.35 -22.09 -33.46
N HIS A 64 0.14 -21.53 -33.55
CA HIS A 64 -0.38 -20.58 -32.57
C HIS A 64 -0.44 -21.19 -31.16
N ALA A 65 -0.93 -22.43 -31.05
CA ALA A 65 -0.96 -23.18 -29.80
C ALA A 65 0.43 -23.34 -29.17
N THR A 66 1.43 -23.64 -29.99
CA THR A 66 2.81 -23.81 -29.54
C THR A 66 3.41 -22.47 -29.13
N TYR A 67 3.22 -21.42 -29.94
CA TYR A 67 3.66 -20.05 -29.65
C TYR A 67 3.17 -19.60 -28.26
N VAL A 68 1.86 -19.69 -28.04
CA VAL A 68 1.20 -19.28 -26.80
C VAL A 68 1.67 -20.13 -25.63
N LYS A 69 1.75 -21.45 -25.79
CA LYS A 69 2.11 -22.36 -24.70
C LYS A 69 3.56 -22.15 -24.24
N VAL A 70 4.48 -21.98 -25.20
CA VAL A 70 5.89 -21.71 -24.93
C VAL A 70 6.05 -20.33 -24.32
N GLY A 71 5.45 -19.29 -24.92
CA GLY A 71 5.51 -17.93 -24.40
C GLY A 71 4.98 -17.81 -22.98
N LYS A 72 3.86 -18.47 -22.68
CA LYS A 72 3.31 -18.54 -21.32
C LYS A 72 4.29 -19.19 -20.34
N ALA A 73 4.94 -20.28 -20.72
CA ALA A 73 5.92 -20.96 -19.86
C ALA A 73 7.13 -20.06 -19.55
N TYR A 74 7.62 -19.28 -20.53
CA TYR A 74 8.67 -18.28 -20.30
C TYR A 74 8.22 -17.20 -19.31
N ILE A 75 7.02 -16.64 -19.51
CA ILE A 75 6.47 -15.60 -18.63
C ILE A 75 6.28 -16.12 -17.21
N GLU A 76 5.72 -17.32 -17.04
CA GLU A 76 5.54 -17.95 -15.73
C GLU A 76 6.89 -18.16 -15.04
N HIS A 77 7.91 -18.64 -15.77
CA HIS A 77 9.26 -18.82 -15.23
C HIS A 77 9.89 -17.51 -14.73
N ILE A 78 9.76 -16.43 -15.51
CA ILE A 78 10.30 -15.13 -15.11
C ILE A 78 9.56 -14.63 -13.87
N LEU A 79 8.22 -14.62 -13.90
CA LEU A 79 7.40 -14.14 -12.78
C LEU A 79 7.67 -14.89 -11.48
N GLU A 80 7.92 -16.20 -11.54
CA GLU A 80 8.28 -17.01 -10.36
C GLU A 80 9.67 -16.68 -9.80
N ARG A 81 10.61 -16.25 -10.65
CA ARG A 81 12.00 -15.99 -10.26
C ARG A 81 12.24 -14.56 -9.78
N THR A 82 11.63 -13.58 -10.45
CA THR A 82 11.86 -12.15 -10.19
C THR A 82 10.74 -11.49 -9.41
N GLY A 83 9.57 -12.12 -9.32
CA GLY A 83 8.38 -11.54 -8.67
C GLY A 83 7.72 -10.40 -9.48
N GLY A 84 8.23 -10.11 -10.68
CA GLY A 84 7.78 -9.04 -11.55
C GLY A 84 8.28 -9.22 -12.97
N LEU A 85 7.76 -8.43 -13.91
CA LEU A 85 8.05 -8.55 -15.32
C LEU A 85 8.22 -7.16 -15.93
N THR A 86 9.32 -6.92 -16.64
CA THR A 86 9.56 -5.64 -17.33
C THR A 86 9.13 -5.70 -18.80
N THR A 87 9.00 -4.53 -19.43
CA THR A 87 8.65 -4.44 -20.86
C THR A 87 9.80 -4.96 -21.73
N GLU A 88 11.04 -4.73 -21.33
CA GLU A 88 12.23 -5.28 -22.01
C GLU A 88 12.22 -6.81 -22.00
N GLN A 89 11.97 -7.43 -20.84
CA GLN A 89 11.85 -8.89 -20.73
C GLN A 89 10.71 -9.46 -21.59
N MET A 90 9.61 -8.72 -21.73
CA MET A 90 8.51 -9.10 -22.61
C MET A 90 8.91 -9.05 -24.09
N GLU A 91 9.63 -8.02 -24.52
CA GLU A 91 10.13 -7.94 -25.89
C GLU A 91 11.18 -9.03 -26.18
N GLU A 92 12.06 -9.35 -25.23
CA GLU A 92 13.01 -10.47 -25.37
C GLU A 92 12.28 -11.81 -25.60
N ILE A 93 11.18 -12.06 -24.88
CA ILE A 93 10.36 -13.25 -25.09
C ILE A 93 9.75 -13.23 -26.50
N TYR A 94 9.24 -12.08 -26.94
CA TYR A 94 8.66 -11.94 -28.27
C TYR A 94 9.68 -12.16 -29.38
N ASP A 95 10.91 -11.70 -29.22
CA ASP A 95 11.99 -11.91 -30.19
C ASP A 95 12.36 -13.39 -30.30
N VAL A 96 12.47 -14.10 -29.18
CA VAL A 96 12.72 -15.56 -29.17
C VAL A 96 11.59 -16.31 -29.87
N LEU A 97 10.34 -15.96 -29.55
CA LEU A 97 9.17 -16.60 -30.18
C LEU A 97 9.07 -16.26 -31.67
N TRP A 98 9.44 -15.05 -32.07
CA TRP A 98 9.46 -14.63 -33.47
C TRP A 98 10.57 -15.35 -34.26
N ALA A 99 11.76 -15.50 -33.68
CA ALA A 99 12.85 -16.27 -34.30
C ALA A 99 12.44 -17.73 -34.54
N TRP A 100 11.75 -18.36 -33.59
CA TRP A 100 11.17 -19.68 -33.79
C TRP A 100 10.07 -19.68 -34.87
N LEU A 101 9.14 -18.73 -34.81
CA LEU A 101 8.00 -18.66 -35.73
C LEU A 101 8.42 -18.45 -37.19
N SER A 102 9.41 -17.58 -37.42
CA SER A 102 9.99 -17.29 -38.74
C SER A 102 10.76 -18.46 -39.36
N ALA A 103 11.18 -19.44 -38.57
CA ALA A 103 11.79 -20.67 -39.07
C ALA A 103 10.76 -21.70 -39.56
N VAL A 104 9.47 -21.48 -39.30
CA VAL A 104 8.40 -22.40 -39.72
C VAL A 104 8.10 -22.19 -41.20
N PRO A 105 8.13 -23.25 -42.04
CA PRO A 105 7.92 -23.13 -43.47
C PRO A 105 6.42 -23.02 -43.80
N LEU A 106 5.85 -21.83 -43.60
CA LEU A 106 4.48 -21.50 -44.03
C LEU A 106 4.46 -20.87 -45.45
N PRO A 107 3.38 -21.05 -46.23
CA PRO A 107 3.31 -20.57 -47.61
C PRO A 107 3.22 -19.05 -47.73
N ASP A 108 2.53 -18.38 -46.79
CA ASP A 108 2.33 -16.92 -46.80
C ASP A 108 3.00 -16.27 -45.57
N PRO A 109 3.93 -15.32 -45.76
CA PRO A 109 4.49 -14.51 -44.68
C PRO A 109 3.46 -13.67 -43.90
N SER A 110 2.29 -13.39 -44.48
CA SER A 110 1.23 -12.62 -43.81
C SER A 110 0.60 -13.39 -42.64
N ASP A 111 0.44 -14.70 -42.78
CA ASP A 111 -0.07 -15.60 -41.75
C ASP A 111 0.84 -15.61 -40.51
N LEU A 112 2.17 -15.59 -40.71
CA LEU A 112 3.14 -15.56 -39.61
C LEU A 112 3.00 -14.29 -38.75
N ARG A 113 2.74 -13.14 -39.38
CA ARG A 113 2.54 -11.88 -38.66
C ARG A 113 1.25 -11.91 -37.86
N GLN A 114 0.15 -12.38 -38.46
CA GLN A 114 -1.13 -12.50 -37.76
C GLN A 114 -1.04 -13.46 -36.55
N ILE A 115 -0.39 -14.61 -36.71
CA ILE A 115 -0.16 -15.56 -35.62
C ILE A 115 0.65 -14.92 -34.48
N SER A 116 1.70 -14.16 -34.82
CA SER A 116 2.49 -13.41 -33.83
C SER A 116 1.63 -12.38 -33.11
N ASP A 117 0.83 -11.58 -33.81
CA ASP A 117 0.02 -10.53 -33.22
C ASP A 117 -1.05 -11.11 -32.26
N TRP A 118 -1.78 -12.14 -32.69
CA TRP A 118 -2.72 -12.86 -31.83
C TRP A 118 -2.04 -13.50 -30.63
N GLY A 119 -0.88 -14.13 -30.85
CA GLY A 119 -0.09 -14.73 -29.79
C GLY A 119 0.35 -13.71 -28.75
N LYS A 120 0.86 -12.55 -29.18
CA LYS A 120 1.24 -11.43 -28.29
C LYS A 120 0.05 -10.94 -27.49
N ASP A 121 -1.10 -10.74 -28.11
CA ASP A 121 -2.32 -10.31 -27.40
C ASP A 121 -2.77 -11.33 -26.35
N PHE A 122 -2.73 -12.62 -26.68
CA PHE A 122 -3.03 -13.68 -25.72
C PHE A 122 -2.06 -13.68 -24.52
N LEU A 123 -0.76 -13.53 -24.79
CA LEU A 123 0.26 -13.48 -23.75
C LEU A 123 0.09 -12.24 -22.85
N ARG A 124 -0.23 -11.07 -23.42
CA ARG A 124 -0.58 -9.86 -22.65
C ARG A 124 -1.79 -10.09 -21.74
N LYS A 125 -2.88 -10.68 -22.26
CA LYS A 125 -4.05 -11.04 -21.45
C LYS A 125 -3.68 -11.98 -20.29
N THR A 126 -2.79 -12.95 -20.55
CA THR A 126 -2.29 -13.89 -19.54
C THR A 126 -1.49 -13.18 -18.45
N VAL A 127 -0.61 -12.24 -18.81
CA VAL A 127 0.15 -11.40 -17.87
C VAL A 127 -0.80 -10.58 -17.00
N ILE A 128 -1.78 -9.91 -17.61
CA ILE A 128 -2.79 -9.12 -16.88
C ILE A 128 -3.52 -9.99 -15.85
N ASP A 129 -4.01 -11.16 -16.26
CA ASP A 129 -4.71 -12.07 -15.36
C ASP A 129 -3.84 -12.54 -14.18
N ARG A 130 -2.55 -12.80 -14.43
CA ARG A 130 -1.61 -13.25 -13.39
C ARG A 130 -1.24 -12.13 -12.43
N LEU A 131 -0.95 -10.95 -12.94
CA LEU A 131 -0.56 -9.76 -12.17
C LEU A 131 -1.73 -9.15 -11.39
N THR A 132 -2.97 -9.31 -11.89
CA THR A 132 -4.19 -8.92 -11.17
C THR A 132 -4.27 -9.58 -9.79
N GLY A 133 -3.82 -10.84 -9.66
CA GLY A 133 -3.86 -11.56 -8.38
C GLY A 133 -2.85 -11.08 -7.34
N SER A 134 -1.86 -10.27 -7.73
CA SER A 134 -0.84 -9.71 -6.82
C SER A 134 -0.82 -8.18 -6.86
N ILE A 135 -1.92 -7.56 -7.33
CA ILE A 135 -2.00 -6.11 -7.51
C ILE A 135 -1.84 -5.34 -6.21
N TYR A 136 -2.39 -5.86 -5.10
CA TYR A 136 -2.24 -5.25 -3.79
C TYR A 136 -0.78 -5.18 -3.35
N ASP A 137 -0.04 -6.29 -3.46
CA ASP A 137 1.36 -6.35 -3.06
C ASP A 137 2.23 -5.44 -3.93
N MET A 138 1.92 -5.32 -5.23
CA MET A 138 2.63 -4.42 -6.12
C MET A 138 2.32 -2.95 -5.83
N ALA A 139 1.04 -2.57 -5.70
CA ALA A 139 0.62 -1.18 -5.60
C ALA A 139 0.77 -0.59 -4.18
N VAL A 140 0.45 -1.37 -3.15
CA VAL A 140 0.31 -0.88 -1.77
C VAL A 140 1.54 -1.21 -0.91
N VAL A 141 2.22 -2.33 -1.18
CA VAL A 141 3.31 -2.82 -0.32
C VAL A 141 4.69 -2.55 -0.91
N ASN A 142 4.90 -2.90 -2.19
CA ASN A 142 6.23 -2.89 -2.81
C ASN A 142 6.53 -1.66 -3.66
N PHE A 143 5.61 -0.71 -3.76
CA PHE A 143 5.86 0.56 -4.47
C PHE A 143 6.87 1.40 -3.66
N PRO A 144 7.90 2.02 -4.30
CA PRO A 144 8.12 2.23 -5.73
C PRO A 144 8.90 1.13 -6.47
N LYS A 145 9.39 0.09 -5.78
CA LYS A 145 10.20 -0.97 -6.40
C LYS A 145 9.44 -1.76 -7.48
N SER A 146 8.13 -1.91 -7.31
CA SER A 146 7.22 -2.56 -8.26
C SER A 146 6.89 -1.73 -9.50
N TYR A 147 7.38 -0.49 -9.61
CA TYR A 147 7.06 0.41 -10.72
C TYR A 147 7.28 -0.19 -12.11
N PRO A 148 8.41 -0.89 -12.42
CA PRO A 148 8.62 -1.46 -13.75
C PRO A 148 7.52 -2.47 -14.13
N THR A 149 7.07 -3.29 -13.18
CA THR A 149 6.01 -4.27 -13.41
C THR A 149 4.63 -3.62 -13.56
N LEU A 150 4.35 -2.56 -12.80
CA LEU A 150 3.13 -1.78 -12.97
C LEU A 150 3.09 -1.08 -14.34
N SER A 151 4.23 -0.58 -14.81
CA SER A 151 4.37 0.01 -16.15
C SER A 151 4.14 -1.03 -17.25
N THR A 152 4.69 -2.25 -17.09
CA THR A 152 4.42 -3.35 -18.01
C THR A 152 2.95 -3.77 -18.01
N LEU A 153 2.32 -3.84 -16.83
CA LEU A 153 0.90 -4.12 -16.71
C LEU A 153 0.04 -3.07 -17.44
N ARG A 154 0.36 -1.78 -17.27
CA ARG A 154 -0.27 -0.68 -17.99
C ARG A 154 -0.13 -0.85 -19.50
N ASN A 155 1.08 -1.09 -19.99
CA ASN A 155 1.34 -1.27 -21.42
C ASN A 155 0.54 -2.45 -21.98
N CYS A 156 0.49 -3.58 -21.26
CA CYS A 156 -0.33 -4.72 -21.65
C CYS A 156 -1.81 -4.34 -21.73
N MET A 157 -2.36 -3.68 -20.71
CA MET A 157 -3.77 -3.27 -20.69
C MET A 157 -4.13 -2.34 -21.85
N ILE A 158 -3.29 -1.37 -22.17
CA ILE A 158 -3.51 -0.44 -23.30
C ILE A 158 -3.52 -1.21 -24.63
N SER A 159 -2.59 -2.14 -24.83
CA SER A 159 -2.50 -2.91 -26.07
C SER A 159 -3.70 -3.82 -26.32
N VAL A 160 -4.31 -4.39 -25.28
CA VAL A 160 -5.45 -5.31 -25.40
C VAL A 160 -6.80 -4.68 -25.04
N GLN A 161 -7.01 -3.41 -25.45
CA GLN A 161 -8.29 -2.70 -25.33
C GLN A 161 -8.84 -2.68 -23.88
N GLU A 162 -7.97 -2.40 -22.91
CA GLU A 162 -8.31 -2.33 -21.48
C GLU A 162 -8.86 -3.64 -20.87
N TYR A 163 -8.50 -4.79 -21.46
CA TYR A 163 -8.83 -6.10 -20.89
C TYR A 163 -8.43 -6.21 -19.41
N GLY A 164 -9.30 -6.81 -18.61
CA GLY A 164 -9.03 -7.10 -17.20
C GLY A 164 -9.13 -5.90 -16.26
N ARG A 165 -9.35 -4.69 -16.75
CA ARG A 165 -9.45 -3.46 -15.95
C ARG A 165 -10.46 -3.55 -14.80
N GLU A 166 -11.71 -3.94 -15.08
CA GLU A 166 -12.74 -4.10 -14.03
C GLU A 166 -12.39 -5.20 -13.03
N LYS A 167 -11.85 -6.32 -13.50
CA LYS A 167 -11.43 -7.44 -12.63
C LYS A 167 -10.30 -7.00 -11.70
N LEU A 168 -9.34 -6.23 -12.21
CA LEU A 168 -8.24 -5.66 -11.44
C LEU A 168 -8.75 -4.72 -10.35
N VAL A 169 -9.65 -3.80 -10.69
CA VAL A 169 -10.23 -2.85 -9.73
C VAL A 169 -10.96 -3.61 -8.61
N ASN A 170 -11.82 -4.56 -8.95
CA ASN A 170 -12.60 -5.30 -7.95
C ASN A 170 -11.69 -6.15 -7.05
N THR A 171 -10.69 -6.84 -7.65
CA THR A 171 -9.71 -7.63 -6.88
C THR A 171 -8.92 -6.75 -5.92
N LEU A 172 -8.49 -5.57 -6.36
CA LEU A 172 -7.76 -4.63 -5.51
C LEU A 172 -8.64 -4.07 -4.39
N ILE A 173 -9.92 -3.76 -4.66
CA ILE A 173 -10.85 -3.32 -3.62
C ILE A 173 -11.03 -4.42 -2.56
N ASP A 174 -11.28 -5.65 -2.98
CA ASP A 174 -11.45 -6.80 -2.07
C ASP A 174 -10.19 -7.01 -1.20
N ASP A 175 -9.00 -6.90 -1.81
CA ASP A 175 -7.73 -7.00 -1.12
C ASP A 175 -7.50 -5.83 -0.14
N VAL A 176 -7.83 -4.60 -0.52
CA VAL A 176 -7.71 -3.43 0.35
C VAL A 176 -8.66 -3.56 1.55
N GLU A 177 -9.91 -3.97 1.34
CA GLU A 177 -10.88 -4.16 2.41
C GLU A 177 -10.46 -5.25 3.40
N SER A 178 -9.94 -6.37 2.89
CA SER A 178 -9.51 -7.49 3.72
C SER A 178 -8.16 -7.28 4.41
N LYS A 179 -7.16 -6.73 3.70
CA LYS A 179 -5.77 -6.65 4.17
C LYS A 179 -5.40 -5.31 4.81
N LEU A 180 -5.99 -4.20 4.38
CA LEU A 180 -5.64 -2.85 4.88
C LEU A 180 -6.72 -2.26 5.81
N LEU A 181 -8.00 -2.45 5.49
CA LEU A 181 -9.12 -1.75 6.16
C LEU A 181 -9.77 -2.56 7.27
N HIS A 182 -8.95 -3.11 8.17
CA HIS A 182 -9.44 -3.84 9.34
C HIS A 182 -8.98 -3.19 10.65
N ILE A 183 -9.66 -3.52 11.75
CA ILE A 183 -9.55 -2.82 13.04
C ILE A 183 -8.14 -2.93 13.64
N ALA A 184 -7.42 -4.02 13.34
CA ALA A 184 -6.07 -4.25 13.85
C ALA A 184 -4.98 -3.38 13.18
N VAL A 185 -5.24 -2.81 12.00
CA VAL A 185 -4.29 -1.89 11.35
C VAL A 185 -4.42 -0.51 11.96
N ASP A 186 -3.32 0.10 12.34
CA ASP A 186 -3.28 1.47 12.85
C ASP A 186 -3.54 2.51 11.75
N THR A 187 -4.09 3.66 12.13
CA THR A 187 -4.48 4.71 11.19
C THR A 187 -3.29 5.28 10.38
N PRO A 188 -2.08 5.49 10.94
CA PRO A 188 -0.88 5.85 10.17
C PRO A 188 -0.55 4.89 9.02
N THR A 189 -0.59 3.58 9.27
CA THR A 189 -0.34 2.56 8.21
C THR A 189 -1.37 2.65 7.08
N ILE A 190 -2.65 2.90 7.40
CA ILE A 190 -3.70 3.10 6.39
C ILE A 190 -3.46 4.37 5.58
N LEU A 191 -3.02 5.46 6.22
CA LEU A 191 -2.68 6.72 5.54
C LEU A 191 -1.48 6.54 4.60
N ASN A 192 -0.45 5.81 5.03
CA ASN A 192 0.69 5.45 4.17
C ASN A 192 0.23 4.61 2.97
N GLY A 193 -0.57 3.56 3.21
CA GLY A 193 -1.15 2.75 2.14
C GLY A 193 -2.02 3.56 1.18
N TYR A 194 -2.75 4.57 1.69
CA TYR A 194 -3.50 5.51 0.86
C TYR A 194 -2.57 6.36 -0.04
N SER A 195 -1.45 6.86 0.47
CA SER A 195 -0.47 7.62 -0.33
C SER A 195 0.13 6.74 -1.43
N LEU A 196 0.58 5.53 -1.08
CA LEU A 196 1.15 4.57 -2.03
C LEU A 196 0.14 4.14 -3.09
N CYS A 197 -1.13 3.96 -2.73
CA CYS A 197 -2.22 3.74 -3.68
C CYS A 197 -2.38 4.91 -4.66
N VAL A 198 -2.34 6.16 -4.19
CA VAL A 198 -2.49 7.34 -5.05
C VAL A 198 -1.33 7.43 -6.06
N GLU A 199 -0.11 7.19 -5.60
CA GLU A 199 1.09 7.26 -6.45
C GLU A 199 1.13 6.10 -7.45
N SER A 200 1.05 4.86 -6.98
CA SER A 200 1.13 3.66 -7.83
C SER A 200 0.00 3.56 -8.86
N LEU A 201 -1.24 3.90 -8.48
CA LEU A 201 -2.39 3.78 -9.39
C LEU A 201 -2.44 4.91 -10.42
N ARG A 202 -1.82 6.07 -10.15
CA ARG A 202 -1.65 7.14 -11.14
C ARG A 202 -0.69 6.71 -12.25
N GLU A 203 0.36 5.98 -11.90
CA GLU A 203 1.30 5.42 -12.86
C GLU A 203 0.66 4.31 -13.71
N LEU A 204 -0.17 3.47 -13.09
CA LEU A 204 -0.91 2.39 -13.76
C LEU A 204 -2.00 2.91 -14.72
N ASP A 205 -2.78 3.91 -14.29
CA ASP A 205 -3.93 4.45 -15.02
C ASP A 205 -3.94 5.99 -14.97
N PRO A 206 -3.41 6.68 -16.00
CA PRO A 206 -3.38 8.14 -16.05
C PRO A 206 -4.76 8.80 -16.01
N SER A 207 -5.82 8.10 -16.41
CA SER A 207 -7.20 8.60 -16.30
C SER A 207 -7.66 8.76 -14.84
N CYS A 208 -6.92 8.18 -13.89
CA CYS A 208 -7.18 8.21 -12.45
C CYS A 208 -8.50 7.55 -12.03
N VAL A 209 -9.21 6.87 -12.92
CA VAL A 209 -10.51 6.24 -12.60
C VAL A 209 -10.33 5.09 -11.62
N ILE A 210 -9.30 4.24 -11.80
CA ILE A 210 -9.00 3.14 -10.87
C ILE A 210 -8.65 3.71 -9.49
N MET A 211 -7.74 4.69 -9.46
CA MET A 211 -7.33 5.39 -8.23
C MET A 211 -8.54 5.96 -7.48
N HIS A 212 -9.45 6.66 -8.16
CA HIS A 212 -10.62 7.26 -7.52
C HIS A 212 -11.57 6.22 -6.91
N ARG A 213 -11.78 5.08 -7.58
CA ARG A 213 -12.63 4.00 -7.04
C ARG A 213 -12.04 3.40 -5.76
N VAL A 214 -10.76 3.04 -5.76
CA VAL A 214 -10.06 2.45 -4.60
C VAL A 214 -9.94 3.47 -3.45
N CYS A 215 -9.52 4.70 -3.76
CA CYS A 215 -9.37 5.77 -2.77
C CYS A 215 -10.70 6.13 -2.10
N LYS A 216 -11.83 6.02 -2.81
CA LYS A 216 -13.15 6.24 -2.21
C LYS A 216 -13.41 5.25 -1.06
N VAL A 217 -13.11 3.97 -1.25
CA VAL A 217 -13.29 2.92 -0.22
C VAL A 217 -12.46 3.23 1.02
N ILE A 218 -11.17 3.54 0.83
CA ILE A 218 -10.25 3.89 1.92
C ILE A 218 -10.73 5.15 2.68
N LYS A 219 -11.16 6.19 1.97
CA LYS A 219 -11.68 7.43 2.57
C LYS A 219 -12.93 7.19 3.40
N GLU A 220 -13.88 6.42 2.89
CA GLU A 220 -15.12 6.10 3.63
C GLU A 220 -14.83 5.30 4.91
N TYR A 221 -13.79 4.47 4.90
CA TYR A 221 -13.33 3.79 6.11
C TYR A 221 -12.67 4.76 7.11
N LEU A 222 -11.72 5.58 6.65
CA LEU A 222 -11.01 6.56 7.50
C LEU A 222 -11.95 7.58 8.17
N LYS A 223 -13.03 7.99 7.50
CA LYS A 223 -14.05 8.88 8.09
C LYS A 223 -14.71 8.30 9.35
N LYS A 224 -14.77 6.98 9.49
CA LYS A 224 -15.39 6.30 10.63
C LYS A 224 -14.44 6.17 11.82
N ARG A 225 -13.13 6.37 11.62
CA ARG A 225 -12.14 6.28 12.70
C ARG A 225 -12.03 7.61 13.45
N PRO A 226 -12.12 7.59 14.78
CA PRO A 226 -12.15 8.82 15.58
C PRO A 226 -10.82 9.56 15.61
N ASP A 227 -9.70 8.87 15.39
CA ASP A 227 -8.35 9.44 15.48
C ASP A 227 -7.81 9.98 14.16
N THR A 228 -8.52 9.79 13.04
CA THR A 228 -8.07 10.12 11.67
C THR A 228 -7.56 11.55 11.52
N VAL A 229 -8.31 12.54 11.98
CA VAL A 229 -7.90 13.97 11.84
C VAL A 229 -6.59 14.23 12.59
N ARG A 230 -6.46 13.69 13.81
CA ARG A 230 -5.24 13.82 14.61
C ARG A 230 -4.05 13.18 13.90
N GLN A 231 -4.24 11.99 13.33
CA GLN A 231 -3.17 11.28 12.62
C GLN A 231 -2.77 11.98 11.32
N ILE A 232 -3.71 12.57 10.58
CA ILE A 232 -3.39 13.37 9.39
C ILE A 232 -2.57 14.61 9.77
N ILE A 233 -2.94 15.32 10.83
CA ILE A 233 -2.17 16.47 11.33
C ILE A 233 -0.77 16.01 11.73
N ASN A 234 -0.65 14.91 12.47
CA ASN A 234 0.63 14.35 12.85
C ASN A 234 1.48 13.99 11.61
N TYR A 235 0.90 13.30 10.63
CA TYR A 235 1.56 12.90 9.38
C TYR A 235 2.14 14.09 8.61
N ILE A 236 1.40 15.21 8.54
CA ILE A 236 1.85 16.43 7.85
C ILE A 236 2.89 17.21 8.68
N THR A 237 2.85 17.09 10.01
CA THR A 237 3.70 17.88 10.92
C THR A 237 4.96 17.16 11.38
N SER A 238 5.04 15.83 11.25
CA SER A 238 6.19 15.02 11.66
C SER A 238 7.43 15.24 10.78
N GLU A 239 7.25 15.51 9.48
CA GLU A 239 8.36 15.77 8.53
C GLU A 239 9.26 16.96 8.91
N LYS A 240 8.86 17.79 9.88
CA LYS A 240 9.62 18.98 10.32
C LYS A 240 10.18 18.91 11.74
N ARG A 241 9.93 17.82 12.48
CA ARG A 241 10.36 17.71 13.90
C ARG A 241 11.72 17.04 14.07
N ASP A 242 12.12 16.17 13.13
CA ASP A 242 13.32 15.35 13.30
C ASP A 242 14.64 16.11 13.16
N ASP A 243 14.67 17.22 12.40
CA ASP A 243 15.92 17.98 12.16
C ASP A 243 16.41 18.77 13.39
N LEU A 244 15.51 19.19 14.30
CA LEU A 244 15.89 19.96 15.50
C LEU A 244 16.30 19.07 16.69
N ALA A 245 15.80 17.83 16.74
CA ALA A 245 15.98 16.95 17.90
C ALA A 245 17.23 16.04 17.80
N ALA A 246 17.82 15.91 16.61
CA ALA A 246 18.88 14.94 16.32
C ALA A 246 20.22 15.15 17.06
N HIS A 247 20.45 16.34 17.63
CA HIS A 247 21.71 16.69 18.31
C HIS A 247 21.60 16.71 19.85
N LEU A 248 20.45 16.35 20.41
CA LEU A 248 20.22 16.41 21.85
C LEU A 248 20.61 15.10 22.56
N CYS A 249 21.22 15.21 23.74
CA CYS A 249 21.55 14.07 24.61
C CYS A 249 20.30 13.27 25.02
N ILE A 250 19.18 13.97 25.20
CA ILE A 250 17.85 13.39 25.36
C ILE A 250 16.98 13.91 24.20
N PRO A 251 16.36 13.03 23.39
CA PRO A 251 15.51 13.47 22.29
C PRO A 251 14.27 14.19 22.82
N VAL A 252 14.15 15.49 22.51
CA VAL A 252 13.00 16.32 22.89
C VAL A 252 12.11 16.57 21.67
N SER A 253 10.90 16.02 21.70
CA SER A 253 9.85 16.34 20.73
C SER A 253 8.91 17.41 21.31
N ALA A 254 9.11 18.68 20.94
CA ALA A 254 8.27 19.77 21.44
C ALA A 254 7.08 20.09 20.50
N CYS A 255 5.93 20.41 21.09
CA CYS A 255 4.80 21.00 20.39
C CYS A 255 4.74 22.51 20.69
N VAL A 256 5.17 23.35 19.74
CA VAL A 256 5.20 24.81 19.91
C VAL A 256 3.86 25.41 19.52
N ILE A 257 3.19 26.06 20.48
CA ILE A 257 1.88 26.71 20.28
C ILE A 257 1.98 28.23 20.50
N SER A 258 1.17 29.00 19.78
CA SER A 258 1.09 30.46 19.96
C SER A 258 0.19 30.84 21.13
N SER A 259 0.71 31.58 22.10
CA SER A 259 -0.05 32.11 23.23
C SER A 259 -1.20 33.05 22.84
N HIS A 260 -1.20 33.60 21.63
CA HIS A 260 -2.25 34.50 21.14
C HIS A 260 -3.48 33.77 20.60
N PHE A 261 -3.28 32.57 20.04
CA PHE A 261 -4.33 31.80 19.36
C PHE A 261 -4.82 30.61 20.18
N TRP A 262 -4.11 30.28 21.27
CA TRP A 262 -4.50 29.23 22.19
C TRP A 262 -5.11 29.83 23.46
N PRO A 263 -6.15 29.19 24.04
CA PRO A 263 -6.68 29.61 25.33
C PRO A 263 -5.56 29.61 26.37
N LYS A 264 -5.67 30.44 27.41
CA LYS A 264 -4.71 30.43 28.53
C LYS A 264 -4.75 29.06 29.20
N ILE A 265 -3.79 28.19 28.87
CA ILE A 265 -3.63 26.88 29.49
C ILE A 265 -3.09 27.11 30.89
N VAL A 266 -3.93 26.88 31.89
CA VAL A 266 -3.49 26.86 33.29
C VAL A 266 -2.66 25.59 33.45
N SER A 267 -1.35 25.75 33.55
CA SER A 267 -0.40 24.67 33.79
C SER A 267 0.14 24.80 35.20
N GLU A 268 0.10 23.71 35.97
CA GLU A 268 0.84 23.61 37.23
C GLU A 268 2.34 23.89 36.99
N THR A 269 3.01 24.38 38.02
CA THR A 269 4.46 24.67 37.95
C THR A 269 5.23 23.46 38.46
N VAL A 270 5.67 22.60 37.53
CA VAL A 270 6.73 21.63 37.85
C VAL A 270 8.04 22.42 37.91
N SER A 271 8.58 22.55 39.12
CA SER A 271 9.74 23.42 39.37
C SER A 271 11.08 22.76 39.09
N GLU A 272 11.18 21.43 39.19
CA GLU A 272 12.46 20.72 39.07
C GLU A 272 12.33 19.46 38.22
N PHE A 273 13.12 19.37 37.15
CA PHE A 273 13.41 18.15 36.41
C PHE A 273 14.84 17.64 36.68
N PRO A 274 15.16 16.39 36.30
CA PRO A 274 16.54 15.92 36.24
C PRO A 274 17.41 16.87 35.40
N ALA A 275 18.67 17.09 35.84
CA ALA A 275 19.60 17.97 35.14
C ALA A 275 19.77 17.64 33.63
N PRO A 276 19.87 16.36 33.21
CA PRO A 276 19.96 16.02 31.79
C PRO A 276 18.76 16.49 30.97
N LEU A 277 17.56 16.46 31.54
CA LEU A 277 16.35 16.93 30.87
C LEU A 277 16.32 18.46 30.79
N GLU A 278 16.75 19.15 31.86
CA GLU A 278 16.87 20.61 31.84
C GLU A 278 17.85 21.09 30.77
N GLU A 279 19.01 20.45 30.66
CA GLU A 279 20.00 20.74 29.62
C GLU A 279 19.43 20.54 28.21
N ALA A 280 18.68 19.45 27.99
CA ALA A 280 18.04 19.18 26.72
C ALA A 280 16.96 20.21 26.35
N LEU A 281 16.17 20.68 27.32
CA LEU A 281 15.17 21.74 27.10
C LEU A 281 15.81 23.08 26.76
N VAL A 282 16.92 23.43 27.42
CA VAL A 282 17.69 24.66 27.15
C VAL A 282 18.31 24.61 25.76
N GLU A 283 18.92 23.48 25.38
CA GLU A 283 19.54 23.33 24.06
C GLU A 283 18.48 23.34 22.94
N TYR A 284 17.32 22.70 23.15
CA TYR A 284 16.18 22.81 22.22
C TYR A 284 15.73 24.27 22.06
N GLU A 285 15.63 25.02 23.16
CA GLU A 285 15.23 26.43 23.12
C GLU A 285 16.21 27.28 22.33
N LYS A 286 17.52 27.06 22.54
CA LYS A 286 18.58 27.73 21.80
C LYS A 286 18.49 27.43 20.31
N SER A 287 18.42 26.15 19.93
CA SER A 287 18.28 25.73 18.53
C SER A 287 17.03 26.33 17.89
N PHE A 288 15.91 26.39 18.60
CA PHE A 288 14.69 27.02 18.11
C PHE A 288 14.86 28.53 17.88
N MET A 289 15.53 29.25 18.78
CA MET A 289 15.78 30.68 18.64
C MET A 289 16.75 30.98 17.50
N ASP A 290 17.79 30.17 17.30
CA ASP A 290 18.71 30.29 16.16
C ASP A 290 17.95 30.18 14.82
N HIS A 291 16.94 29.30 14.75
CA HIS A 291 16.10 29.15 13.56
C HIS A 291 14.96 30.19 13.45
N LYS A 292 14.61 30.88 14.55
CA LYS A 292 13.47 31.81 14.66
C LYS A 292 13.79 32.97 15.63
N GLU A 293 14.75 33.81 15.25
CA GLU A 293 15.37 34.87 16.08
C GLU A 293 14.39 35.84 16.77
N SER A 294 13.16 35.99 16.26
CA SER A 294 12.13 36.90 16.81
C SER A 294 11.17 36.26 17.82
N ARG A 295 11.38 35.01 18.23
CA ARG A 295 10.46 34.25 19.10
C ARG A 295 11.16 33.76 20.35
N LYS A 296 10.47 33.84 21.49
CA LYS A 296 10.88 33.21 22.76
C LYS A 296 9.99 32.00 23.04
N LEU A 297 10.58 30.93 23.55
CA LEU A 297 9.82 29.77 24.03
C LEU A 297 9.50 29.93 25.51
N GLN A 298 8.34 29.44 25.90
CA GLN A 298 7.96 29.30 27.30
C GLN A 298 7.45 27.88 27.49
N TRP A 299 8.22 27.07 28.22
CA TRP A 299 7.87 25.67 28.47
C TRP A 299 6.68 25.55 29.41
N MET A 300 5.63 24.84 28.98
CA MET A 300 4.53 24.41 29.85
C MET A 300 4.94 23.12 30.55
N ARG A 301 5.71 23.23 31.63
CA ARG A 301 6.42 22.10 32.25
C ARG A 301 5.52 20.97 32.74
N ALA A 302 4.30 21.25 33.19
CA ALA A 302 3.37 20.20 33.61
C ALA A 302 2.66 19.47 32.44
N VAL A 303 2.79 19.97 31.20
CA VAL A 303 2.10 19.43 30.03
C VAL A 303 3.08 18.62 29.18
N GLY A 304 2.80 17.34 29.00
CA GLY A 304 3.63 16.42 28.24
C GLY A 304 3.82 15.09 28.94
N CYS A 305 4.60 14.21 28.30
CA CYS A 305 5.04 12.95 28.87
C CYS A 305 6.54 12.77 28.61
N VAL A 306 7.19 12.00 29.48
CA VAL A 306 8.59 11.57 29.35
C VAL A 306 8.62 10.04 29.43
N GLU A 307 9.44 9.43 28.60
CA GLU A 307 9.79 8.02 28.72
C GLU A 307 10.93 7.88 29.72
N VAL A 308 10.71 7.11 30.78
CA VAL A 308 11.65 6.91 31.88
C VAL A 308 11.93 5.43 32.05
N THR A 309 13.21 5.08 32.18
CA THR A 309 13.65 3.75 32.57
C THR A 309 13.83 3.73 34.09
N LEU A 310 13.01 2.93 34.77
CA LEU A 310 13.05 2.78 36.23
C LEU A 310 13.79 1.51 36.59
N LYS A 311 14.82 1.63 37.44
CA LYS A 311 15.57 0.50 37.97
C LYS A 311 15.21 0.27 39.43
N LEU A 312 14.53 -0.84 39.71
CA LEU A 312 14.08 -1.23 41.05
C LEU A 312 14.76 -2.56 41.43
N GLY A 313 15.90 -2.46 42.10
CA GLY A 313 16.76 -3.62 42.36
C GLY A 313 17.33 -4.17 41.06
N ASP A 314 17.03 -5.43 40.76
CA ASP A 314 17.51 -6.15 39.56
C ASP A 314 16.57 -6.05 38.35
N VAL A 315 15.43 -5.35 38.49
CA VAL A 315 14.43 -5.20 37.42
C VAL A 315 14.50 -3.80 36.83
N GLU A 316 14.59 -3.72 35.50
CA GLU A 316 14.48 -2.48 34.72
C GLU A 316 13.14 -2.47 33.98
N VAL A 317 12.42 -1.35 34.07
CA VAL A 317 11.10 -1.17 33.44
C VAL A 317 11.05 0.18 32.74
N ASP A 318 10.76 0.17 31.45
CA ASP A 318 10.50 1.38 30.67
C ASP A 318 9.04 1.79 30.78
N LYS A 319 8.78 3.06 31.12
CA LYS A 319 7.44 3.61 31.26
C LYS A 319 7.35 4.99 30.64
N VAL A 320 6.26 5.25 29.93
CA VAL A 320 5.87 6.61 29.51
C VAL A 320 4.98 7.20 30.60
N VAL A 321 5.45 8.27 31.25
CA VAL A 321 4.72 8.93 32.35
C VAL A 321 4.54 10.42 32.08
N PRO A 322 3.42 11.03 32.53
CA PRO A 322 3.25 12.48 32.53
C PRO A 322 4.39 13.24 33.23
N ASN A 323 4.73 14.43 32.74
CA ASN A 323 5.81 15.26 33.29
C ASN A 323 5.76 15.47 34.82
N PRO A 324 4.59 15.74 35.44
CA PRO A 324 4.52 15.86 36.90
C PRO A 324 4.90 14.57 37.63
N ILE A 325 4.53 13.41 37.07
CA ILE A 325 4.86 12.10 37.65
C ILE A 325 6.37 11.84 37.52
N ALA A 326 6.97 12.14 36.37
CA ALA A 326 8.42 12.05 36.19
C ALA A 326 9.18 12.91 37.22
N ALA A 327 8.72 14.15 37.46
CA ALA A 327 9.33 15.03 38.45
C ALA A 327 9.23 14.48 39.88
N VAL A 328 8.08 13.89 40.26
CA VAL A 328 7.94 13.25 41.57
C VAL A 328 8.85 12.02 41.70
N LEU A 329 8.93 11.18 40.67
CA LEU A 329 9.81 10.01 40.66
C LEU A 329 11.27 10.43 40.84
N TYR A 330 11.71 11.48 40.15
CA TYR A 330 13.05 12.05 40.31
C TYR A 330 13.31 12.56 41.74
N LEU A 331 12.37 13.32 42.32
CA LEU A 331 12.52 13.83 43.69
C LEU A 331 12.57 12.72 44.74
N TYR A 332 11.82 11.64 44.52
CA TYR A 332 11.78 10.49 45.43
C TYR A 332 13.02 9.60 45.29
N LEU A 333 13.32 9.17 44.06
CA LEU A 333 14.36 8.16 43.78
C LEU A 333 15.77 8.74 43.79
N GLU A 334 15.99 9.92 43.19
CA GLU A 334 17.33 10.50 43.09
C GLU A 334 17.63 11.49 44.22
N LYS A 335 16.67 12.35 44.59
CA LYS A 335 16.88 13.33 45.68
C LYS A 335 16.55 12.80 47.07
N GLY A 336 16.03 11.57 47.18
CA GLY A 336 15.70 10.93 48.46
C GLY A 336 14.68 11.71 49.29
N MET A 337 13.85 12.55 48.67
CA MET A 337 12.84 13.32 49.39
C MET A 337 11.73 12.39 49.89
N LEU A 338 11.35 12.56 51.16
CA LEU A 338 10.19 11.88 51.71
C LEU A 338 8.93 12.30 50.95
N ILE A 339 8.06 11.33 50.68
CA ILE A 339 6.79 11.50 49.97
C ILE A 339 6.00 12.69 50.56
N PHE A 340 5.85 12.76 51.88
CA PHE A 340 5.16 13.87 52.54
C PHE A 340 5.74 15.27 52.20
N SER A 341 7.07 15.37 52.09
CA SER A 341 7.76 16.60 51.71
C SER A 341 7.55 16.95 50.24
N ILE A 342 7.49 15.95 49.35
CA ILE A 342 7.15 16.14 47.94
C ILE A 342 5.70 16.61 47.82
N PHE A 343 4.77 15.95 48.53
CA PHE A 343 3.37 16.37 48.59
C PHE A 343 3.23 17.83 49.04
N LYS A 344 3.88 18.25 50.13
CA LYS A 344 3.82 19.65 50.58
C LYS A 344 4.32 20.65 49.52
N ARG A 345 5.21 20.22 48.62
CA ARG A 345 5.83 21.05 47.58
C ARG A 345 4.98 21.19 46.32
N PHE A 346 4.18 20.18 45.98
CA PHE A 346 3.25 20.23 44.83
C PHE A 346 1.83 20.70 45.22
N TYR A 347 1.43 20.61 46.49
CA TYR A 347 0.03 20.82 46.94
C TYR A 347 -0.28 22.23 47.50
N CYS A 348 0.01 23.30 46.75
CA CYS A 348 -0.43 24.66 47.11
C CYS A 348 -1.65 25.19 46.32
N CYS A 349 -2.35 24.35 45.53
CA CYS A 349 -3.57 24.76 44.80
C CYS A 349 -4.79 23.87 45.16
N PRO A 350 -5.95 24.42 45.60
CA PRO A 350 -7.03 23.62 46.21
C PRO A 350 -7.92 22.82 45.24
N ILE A 351 -7.87 23.11 43.94
CA ILE A 351 -8.81 22.57 42.93
C ILE A 351 -8.23 21.31 42.25
N GLU A 352 -6.90 21.19 42.19
CA GLU A 352 -6.19 20.18 41.37
C GLU A 352 -5.71 18.96 42.19
N GLY A 353 -5.74 19.04 43.53
CA GLY A 353 -5.25 18.01 44.44
C GLY A 353 -6.02 16.68 44.46
N ARG A 354 -7.07 16.48 43.65
CA ARG A 354 -7.79 15.18 43.57
C ARG A 354 -7.29 14.28 42.44
N ILE A 355 -6.86 14.85 41.31
CA ILE A 355 -6.46 14.07 40.13
C ILE A 355 -5.06 13.50 40.36
N THR A 356 -4.11 14.31 40.81
CA THR A 356 -2.73 13.89 41.08
C THR A 356 -2.63 12.90 42.24
N TYR A 357 -3.50 13.00 43.25
CA TYR A 357 -3.58 12.04 44.36
C TYR A 357 -4.06 10.66 43.89
N PHE A 358 -5.09 10.62 43.03
CA PHE A 358 -5.63 9.39 42.48
C PHE A 358 -4.61 8.69 41.59
N TYR A 359 -3.93 9.44 40.71
CA TYR A 359 -2.90 8.87 39.84
C TYR A 359 -1.63 8.48 40.61
N PHE A 360 -1.19 9.26 41.60
CA PHE A 360 -0.01 8.90 42.39
C PHE A 360 -0.28 7.68 43.26
N SER A 361 -1.44 7.56 43.90
CA SER A 361 -1.79 6.34 44.65
C SER A 361 -1.91 5.11 43.74
N VAL A 362 -2.48 5.23 42.55
CA VAL A 362 -2.56 4.12 41.58
C VAL A 362 -1.18 3.73 41.04
N VAL A 363 -0.35 4.69 40.62
CA VAL A 363 0.99 4.42 40.05
C VAL A 363 1.98 3.97 41.13
N PHE A 364 1.91 4.52 42.35
CA PHE A 364 2.77 4.08 43.45
C PHE A 364 2.38 2.68 43.91
N ILE A 365 1.10 2.31 43.84
CA ILE A 365 0.66 0.92 44.05
C ILE A 365 1.15 0.04 42.90
N GLU A 366 0.99 0.42 41.62
CA GLU A 366 1.44 -0.42 40.48
C GLU A 366 2.96 -0.55 40.33
N ILE A 367 3.74 0.41 40.81
CA ILE A 367 5.22 0.39 40.67
C ILE A 367 5.89 -0.28 41.87
N PHE A 368 5.33 -0.14 43.09
CA PHE A 368 5.97 -0.59 44.32
C PHE A 368 5.23 -1.73 45.06
N PHE A 369 4.04 -2.14 44.61
CA PHE A 369 3.31 -3.32 45.08
C PHE A 369 2.89 -4.20 43.90
#